data_AF-A0A2U1YV48-F1
#
_entry.id   AF-A0A2U1YV48-F1
#
_cell.length_a   1.000
_cell.length_b   1.000
_cell.length_c   1.000
_cell.angle_alpha   90.00
_cell.angle_beta   90.00
_cell.angle_gamma   90.00
#
_symmetry.space_group_name_H-M   'P 1'
#
loop_
_entity.id
_entity.type
_entity.pdbx_description
1 polymer ?
#
loop_
_entity_poly.entity_id
_entity_poly.type
_entity_poly.pdbx_seq_one_letter_code
_entity_poly.pdbx_strand_id
1 'polypeptide(L)'
;MTVPISQLPAAPTVNGADIVPIVQSGQTRRTTVDGLRAGLACLDTTNSFTAMAQWSVTYNWNFAPIVLKRALSNASSAKQVAFLLGGDSSAATGAESWAIYLRHDAAIQSGTTSSANTNLEVIGPGRLMVNGLSLSATGIQPAADGAGGLGTASRRWGDVWAANGTIQTSDARDKRDVDMLPEALGLGFIEALKPVVFRFLDERRPAVTETRPVKRPRTVRVTVERETVANIDGLWRVVRETVEEDRPETETAVLHDAEGRPLLDTAGRPLTAEVPLFDEAEETIVLTPAVERVHRRLHAGLLAQDVKAALDAAGVDLGLFIEDTETGRLGLRHDELLAPLIRAVQELAGRVRALEAA
;
A
#
# COMPACT_ATOMS: atom_id res chain seq x y z
N MET A 1 17.78 -46.32 -40.21
CA MET A 1 17.74 -47.40 -39.20
C MET A 1 17.42 -46.74 -37.87
N THR A 2 16.17 -46.85 -37.42
CA THR A 2 15.63 -46.12 -36.25
C THR A 2 15.68 -47.07 -35.07
N VAL A 3 16.46 -46.72 -34.03
CA VAL A 3 16.61 -47.55 -32.83
C VAL A 3 15.61 -47.07 -31.77
N PRO A 4 14.74 -47.95 -31.23
CA PRO A 4 13.84 -47.58 -30.13
C PRO A 4 14.64 -47.19 -28.87
N ILE A 5 14.18 -46.17 -28.14
CA ILE A 5 14.82 -45.64 -26.92
C ILE A 5 15.16 -46.72 -25.89
N SER A 6 14.36 -47.80 -25.81
CA SER A 6 14.58 -48.93 -24.91
C SER A 6 15.79 -49.80 -25.26
N GLN A 7 16.40 -49.61 -26.44
CA GLN A 7 17.60 -50.34 -26.89
C GLN A 7 18.87 -49.48 -26.81
N LEU A 8 18.78 -48.25 -26.27
CA LEU A 8 19.97 -47.45 -25.94
C LEU A 8 20.60 -47.99 -24.63
N PRO A 9 21.94 -48.08 -24.55
CA PRO A 9 22.60 -48.45 -23.30
C PRO A 9 22.23 -47.45 -22.19
N ALA A 10 22.02 -47.95 -20.97
CA ALA A 10 21.78 -47.10 -19.80
C ALA A 10 22.92 -46.08 -19.68
N ALA A 11 22.58 -44.80 -19.52
CA ALA A 11 23.57 -43.76 -19.35
C ALA A 11 24.41 -44.07 -18.08
N PRO A 12 25.75 -43.93 -18.14
CA PRO A 12 26.60 -44.19 -16.98
C PRO A 12 26.22 -43.26 -15.84
N THR A 13 26.18 -43.79 -14.61
CA THR A 13 25.94 -43.01 -13.40
C THR A 13 27.06 -41.99 -13.25
N VAL A 14 26.72 -40.70 -13.29
CA VAL A 14 27.71 -39.63 -13.18
C VAL A 14 28.14 -39.49 -11.72
N ASN A 15 29.41 -39.75 -11.45
CA ASN A 15 30.03 -39.67 -10.13
C ASN A 15 30.43 -38.23 -9.81
N GLY A 16 30.58 -37.93 -8.52
CA GLY A 16 30.90 -36.58 -8.04
C GLY A 16 32.21 -36.00 -8.59
N ALA A 17 33.18 -36.85 -8.91
CA ALA A 17 34.46 -36.45 -9.49
C ALA A 17 34.43 -36.23 -11.02
N ASP A 18 33.32 -36.57 -11.69
CA ASP A 18 33.24 -36.49 -13.15
C ASP A 18 33.25 -35.03 -13.61
N ILE A 19 34.04 -34.76 -14.66
CA ILE A 19 34.23 -33.41 -15.19
C ILE A 19 33.18 -33.13 -16.27
N VAL A 20 32.37 -32.11 -16.03
CA VAL A 20 31.32 -31.65 -16.94
C VAL A 20 31.61 -30.24 -17.48
N PRO A 21 31.29 -29.96 -18.75
CA PRO A 21 31.38 -28.62 -19.29
C PRO A 21 30.25 -27.73 -18.73
N ILE A 22 30.60 -26.50 -18.38
CA ILE A 22 29.67 -25.45 -17.94
C ILE A 22 29.94 -24.17 -18.71
N VAL A 23 28.95 -23.30 -18.86
CA VAL A 23 29.15 -21.97 -19.46
C VAL A 23 29.14 -20.94 -18.35
N GLN A 24 30.24 -20.20 -18.21
CA GLN A 24 30.38 -19.12 -17.23
C GLN A 24 30.88 -17.87 -17.95
N SER A 25 30.15 -16.75 -17.82
CA SER A 25 30.46 -15.47 -18.47
C SER A 25 30.69 -15.60 -19.99
N GLY A 26 29.86 -16.41 -20.66
CA GLY A 26 29.91 -16.61 -22.11
C GLY A 26 31.02 -17.53 -22.61
N GLN A 27 31.80 -18.17 -21.73
CA GLN A 27 32.85 -19.13 -22.12
C GLN A 27 32.61 -20.52 -21.52
N THR A 28 32.92 -21.56 -22.31
CA THR A 28 32.84 -22.95 -21.87
C THR A 28 34.03 -23.30 -20.98
N ARG A 29 33.76 -23.61 -19.72
CA ARG A 29 34.71 -24.09 -18.71
C ARG A 29 34.37 -25.52 -18.31
N ARG A 30 35.24 -26.17 -17.54
CA ARG A 30 35.05 -27.54 -17.03
C ARG A 30 35.10 -27.54 -15.50
N THR A 31 34.15 -28.20 -14.85
CA THR A 31 34.10 -28.36 -13.39
C THR A 31 33.68 -29.79 -13.01
N THR A 32 33.89 -30.20 -11.77
CA THR A 32 33.40 -31.51 -11.27
C THR A 32 31.94 -31.43 -10.86
N VAL A 33 31.21 -32.55 -10.93
CA VAL A 33 29.81 -32.63 -10.50
C VAL A 33 29.63 -32.28 -9.01
N ASP A 34 30.58 -32.65 -8.15
CA ASP A 34 30.58 -32.26 -6.74
C ASP A 34 30.86 -30.78 -6.53
N GLY A 35 31.72 -30.16 -7.34
CA GLY A 35 31.93 -28.71 -7.32
C GLY A 35 30.65 -27.94 -7.70
N LEU A 36 29.86 -28.51 -8.61
CA LEU A 36 28.56 -27.97 -9.02
C LEU A 36 27.51 -28.10 -7.90
N ARG A 37 27.49 -29.23 -7.17
CA ARG A 37 26.62 -29.44 -5.99
C ARG A 37 27.03 -28.57 -4.80
N ALA A 38 28.33 -28.42 -4.54
CA ALA A 38 28.86 -27.61 -3.45
C ALA A 38 28.61 -26.10 -3.65
N GLY A 39 28.62 -25.62 -4.90
CA GLY A 39 28.23 -24.25 -5.25
C GLY A 39 26.75 -23.93 -4.97
N LEU A 40 25.87 -24.94 -4.98
CA LEU A 40 24.48 -24.80 -4.48
C LEU A 40 24.36 -24.87 -2.95
N ALA A 41 25.37 -25.42 -2.27
CA ALA A 41 25.34 -25.70 -0.83
C ALA A 41 26.07 -24.65 0.03
N CYS A 42 26.79 -23.67 -0.55
CA CYS A 42 27.48 -22.61 0.21
C CYS A 42 26.55 -21.54 0.82
N LEU A 43 25.28 -21.87 1.01
CA LEU A 43 24.24 -21.01 1.57
C LEU A 43 23.97 -21.28 3.05
N ASP A 44 24.95 -21.85 3.77
CA ASP A 44 24.82 -22.08 5.21
C ASP A 44 26.04 -21.59 6.00
N THR A 45 25.73 -20.68 6.92
CA THR A 45 26.47 -20.28 8.12
C THR A 45 27.88 -19.70 7.99
N THR A 46 27.96 -18.41 8.35
CA THR A 46 29.08 -17.72 9.02
C THR A 46 30.14 -17.04 8.14
N ASN A 47 30.04 -15.70 8.13
CA ASN A 47 31.07 -14.68 7.91
C ASN A 47 31.47 -14.25 6.49
N SER A 48 31.44 -12.91 6.34
CA SER A 48 32.08 -12.05 5.33
C SER A 48 31.64 -12.19 3.88
N PHE A 49 30.91 -11.16 3.42
CA PHE A 49 30.68 -10.88 2.00
C PHE A 49 32.01 -10.54 1.33
N THR A 50 32.61 -11.52 0.66
CA THR A 50 33.67 -11.26 -0.31
C THR A 50 33.54 -12.26 -1.45
N ALA A 51 33.20 -11.73 -2.63
CA ALA A 51 33.16 -12.39 -3.93
C ALA A 51 32.23 -13.62 -4.08
N MET A 52 30.92 -13.37 -4.22
CA MET A 52 30.08 -14.33 -4.95
C MET A 52 30.25 -14.09 -6.45
N ALA A 53 30.62 -15.15 -7.17
CA ALA A 53 30.67 -15.18 -8.62
C ALA A 53 29.27 -14.92 -9.19
N GLN A 54 29.17 -13.93 -10.08
CA GLN A 54 28.01 -13.63 -10.92
C GLN A 54 27.42 -14.89 -11.57
N TRP A 55 26.12 -15.09 -11.39
CA TRP A 55 25.31 -15.96 -12.24
C TRP A 55 24.32 -15.07 -12.99
N SER A 56 24.68 -14.66 -14.20
CA SER A 56 23.75 -13.99 -15.10
C SER A 56 23.02 -15.03 -15.94
N VAL A 57 21.70 -15.04 -15.88
CA VAL A 57 20.89 -15.83 -16.82
C VAL A 57 20.20 -14.85 -17.77
N THR A 58 20.72 -14.75 -18.98
CA THR A 58 20.06 -14.05 -20.08
C THR A 58 18.84 -14.88 -20.50
N TYR A 59 17.64 -14.53 -20.01
CA TYR A 59 16.41 -15.22 -20.41
C TYR A 59 15.80 -14.58 -21.66
N ASN A 60 15.71 -15.39 -22.72
CA ASN A 60 14.84 -15.13 -23.86
C ASN A 60 13.43 -15.66 -23.55
N TRP A 61 12.41 -14.97 -24.07
CA TRP A 61 11.02 -15.04 -23.66
C TRP A 61 10.43 -16.46 -23.68
N ASN A 62 10.19 -17.05 -22.51
CA ASN A 62 9.14 -18.05 -22.24
C ASN A 62 9.03 -18.29 -20.72
N PHE A 63 7.88 -17.94 -20.13
CA PHE A 63 7.64 -18.01 -18.69
C PHE A 63 7.42 -19.44 -18.21
N ALA A 64 8.27 -19.92 -17.30
CA ALA A 64 7.93 -20.96 -16.34
C ALA A 64 8.02 -20.37 -14.93
N PRO A 65 7.01 -20.56 -14.05
CA PRO A 65 7.09 -20.06 -12.67
C PRO A 65 8.15 -20.85 -11.90
N ILE A 66 9.19 -20.18 -11.42
CA ILE A 66 10.12 -20.74 -10.43
C ILE A 66 9.41 -20.73 -9.07
N VAL A 67 8.98 -21.90 -8.60
CA VAL A 67 8.52 -22.12 -7.23
C VAL A 67 9.73 -22.41 -6.36
N LEU A 68 10.23 -21.41 -5.64
CA LEU A 68 11.25 -21.61 -4.60
C LEU A 68 10.60 -22.17 -3.34
N LYS A 69 10.80 -23.47 -3.07
CA LYS A 69 10.43 -24.10 -1.79
C LYS A 69 11.42 -23.68 -0.70
N ARG A 70 10.88 -23.13 0.39
CA ARG A 70 11.58 -22.56 1.55
C ARG A 70 12.30 -23.63 2.40
N ALA A 71 13.55 -23.35 2.78
CA ALA A 71 14.17 -23.92 3.98
C ALA A 71 13.64 -23.15 5.22
N LEU A 72 12.98 -23.87 6.12
CA LEU A 72 12.51 -23.36 7.41
C LEU A 72 13.57 -23.68 8.47
N SER A 73 14.26 -22.67 9.00
CA SER A 73 15.00 -22.81 10.25
C SER A 73 14.34 -21.96 11.34
N ASN A 74 14.16 -22.58 12.50
CA ASN A 74 13.52 -22.03 13.70
C ASN A 74 14.55 -21.20 14.49
N ALA A 75 14.28 -19.91 14.70
CA ALA A 75 14.59 -19.18 15.93
C ALA A 75 13.88 -17.80 15.96
N SER A 76 13.15 -17.55 17.05
CA SER A 76 12.52 -16.28 17.49
C SER A 76 11.59 -15.52 16.51
N SER A 77 10.29 -15.79 16.63
CA SER A 77 9.08 -14.93 16.43
C SER A 77 8.92 -14.01 15.20
N ALA A 78 9.88 -13.84 14.29
CA ALA A 78 9.72 -13.11 13.04
C ALA A 78 10.15 -13.98 11.85
N LYS A 79 9.17 -14.58 11.16
CA LYS A 79 9.41 -15.34 9.93
C LYS A 79 9.58 -14.38 8.76
N GLN A 80 10.79 -13.87 8.50
CA GLN A 80 11.06 -13.08 7.30
C GLN A 80 11.27 -14.00 6.08
N VAL A 81 10.77 -13.58 4.91
CA VAL A 81 11.06 -14.18 3.60
C VAL A 81 11.76 -13.11 2.79
N ALA A 82 13.06 -13.26 2.56
CA ALA A 82 13.85 -12.33 1.77
C ALA A 82 14.01 -12.88 0.34
N PHE A 83 13.58 -12.11 -0.66
CA PHE A 83 13.92 -12.37 -2.06
C PHE A 83 15.15 -11.51 -2.40
N LEU A 84 16.33 -12.14 -2.48
CA LEU A 84 17.57 -11.48 -2.91
C LEU A 84 17.70 -11.60 -4.43
N LEU A 85 17.64 -10.48 -5.14
CA LEU A 85 17.91 -10.40 -6.58
C LEU A 85 19.20 -9.59 -6.74
N GLY A 86 20.27 -10.23 -7.22
CA GLY A 86 21.55 -9.58 -7.50
C GLY A 86 21.51 -8.84 -8.83
N GLY A 87 22.07 -7.63 -8.88
CA GLY A 87 22.24 -6.86 -10.12
C GLY A 87 23.52 -7.25 -10.87
N ASP A 88 23.49 -7.14 -12.19
CA ASP A 88 24.70 -7.18 -13.03
C ASP A 88 25.22 -5.76 -13.24
N SER A 89 26.45 -5.50 -12.82
CA SER A 89 27.15 -4.25 -13.13
C SER A 89 27.53 -4.24 -14.62
N SER A 90 26.82 -3.46 -15.45
CA SER A 90 27.29 -3.17 -16.80
C SER A 90 27.45 -1.66 -17.04
N ALA A 91 28.72 -1.26 -17.05
CA ALA A 91 29.33 -0.04 -17.62
C ALA A 91 29.17 1.34 -16.91
N ALA A 92 30.36 1.87 -16.56
CA ALA A 92 30.81 3.27 -16.59
C ALA A 92 30.39 4.31 -15.53
N THR A 93 29.37 4.12 -14.70
CA THR A 93 29.05 5.13 -13.64
C THR A 93 28.76 4.56 -12.24
N GLY A 94 28.93 3.25 -12.03
CA GLY A 94 28.80 2.64 -10.70
C GLY A 94 27.39 2.70 -10.09
N ALA A 95 26.36 3.01 -10.88
CA ALA A 95 24.97 3.00 -10.43
C ALA A 95 24.32 1.64 -10.79
N GLU A 96 24.04 0.82 -9.79
CA GLU A 96 23.23 -0.40 -9.93
C GLU A 96 21.75 -0.03 -9.76
N SER A 97 20.91 -0.35 -10.75
CA SER A 97 19.45 -0.19 -10.66
C SER A 97 18.78 -1.55 -10.80
N TRP A 98 18.01 -1.94 -9.79
CA TRP A 98 17.20 -3.16 -9.76
C TRP A 98 15.73 -2.79 -9.90
N ALA A 99 14.95 -3.60 -10.64
CA ALA A 99 13.52 -3.38 -10.80
C ALA A 99 12.77 -4.72 -10.69
N ILE A 100 11.69 -4.73 -9.90
CA ILE A 100 10.71 -5.82 -9.88
C ILE A 100 9.54 -5.36 -10.75
N TYR A 101 9.34 -6.02 -11.90
CA TYR A 101 8.19 -5.77 -12.77
C TYR A 101 7.03 -6.69 -12.36
N LEU A 102 5.95 -6.09 -11.90
CA LEU A 102 4.70 -6.77 -11.58
C LEU A 102 3.71 -6.59 -12.73
N ARG A 103 2.89 -7.61 -13.04
CA ARG A 103 1.77 -7.44 -13.96
C ARG A 103 0.78 -6.42 -13.39
N HIS A 104 0.00 -5.76 -14.25
CA HIS A 104 -0.93 -4.67 -13.89
C HIS A 104 -1.94 -4.98 -12.76
N ASP A 105 -2.12 -6.25 -12.45
CA ASP A 105 -3.06 -6.85 -11.50
C ASP A 105 -2.35 -7.55 -10.31
N ALA A 106 -1.02 -7.52 -10.26
CA ALA A 106 -0.26 -8.11 -9.18
C ALA A 106 -0.13 -7.15 -8.00
N ALA A 107 -0.67 -7.55 -6.85
CA ALA A 107 -0.57 -6.82 -5.59
C ALA A 107 0.59 -7.36 -4.73
N ILE A 108 1.37 -6.45 -4.12
CA ILE A 108 2.25 -6.79 -3.00
C ILE A 108 1.41 -6.61 -1.73
N GLN A 109 0.92 -7.71 -1.15
CA GLN A 109 0.13 -7.70 0.07
C GLN A 109 0.94 -8.27 1.23
N SER A 110 1.01 -7.52 2.32
CA SER A 110 1.48 -8.04 3.61
C SER A 110 0.25 -8.42 4.44
N GLY A 111 0.14 -9.70 4.80
CA GLY A 111 -0.92 -10.21 5.66
C GLY A 111 -0.38 -10.45 7.07
N THR A 112 -0.86 -9.69 8.05
CA THR A 112 -0.60 -9.92 9.47
C THR A 112 -1.92 -10.26 10.17
N THR A 113 -1.90 -11.24 11.08
CA THR A 113 -3.06 -11.58 11.93
C THR A 113 -3.12 -10.73 13.21
N SER A 114 -2.28 -9.70 13.31
CA SER A 114 -2.20 -8.76 14.43
C SER A 114 -1.88 -7.36 13.92
N SER A 115 -2.16 -6.34 14.75
CA SER A 115 -1.93 -4.91 14.53
C SER A 115 -0.44 -4.53 14.43
N ALA A 116 0.32 -5.25 13.61
CA ALA A 116 1.70 -4.93 13.27
C ALA A 116 1.71 -4.05 12.00
N ASN A 117 2.50 -2.98 12.01
CA ASN A 117 2.68 -2.12 10.85
C ASN A 117 3.32 -2.92 9.70
N THR A 118 2.69 -2.88 8.53
CA THR A 118 3.26 -3.41 7.28
C THR A 118 3.88 -2.25 6.51
N ASN A 119 5.19 -2.05 6.65
CA ASN A 119 5.90 -0.98 5.95
C ASN A 119 6.48 -1.48 4.62
N LEU A 120 6.32 -0.69 3.56
CA LEU A 120 7.17 -0.77 2.38
C LEU A 120 8.35 0.17 2.61
N GLU A 121 9.52 -0.39 2.91
CA GLU A 121 10.72 0.37 3.26
C GLU A 121 11.70 0.41 2.09
N VAL A 122 12.19 1.60 1.76
CA VAL A 122 13.33 1.79 0.84
C VAL A 122 14.57 2.02 1.70
N ILE A 123 15.46 1.02 1.76
CA ILE A 123 16.68 1.08 2.56
C ILE A 123 17.81 1.73 1.73
N GLY A 124 18.36 2.84 2.22
CA GLY A 124 19.42 3.63 1.55
C GLY A 124 18.91 4.96 0.98
N PRO A 125 19.69 5.68 0.16
CA PRO A 125 19.30 6.99 -0.41
C PRO A 125 18.19 6.90 -1.48
N GLY A 126 17.57 5.73 -1.64
CA GLY A 126 16.53 5.47 -2.63
C GLY A 126 15.24 6.25 -2.35
N ARG A 127 14.44 6.40 -3.39
CA ARG A 127 13.14 7.09 -3.38
C ARG A 127 12.05 6.10 -3.73
N LEU A 128 10.91 6.15 -3.04
CA LEU A 128 9.70 5.48 -3.51
C LEU A 128 9.00 6.39 -4.54
N MET A 129 8.87 5.91 -5.77
CA MET A 129 8.12 6.60 -6.83
C MET A 129 6.75 5.93 -6.97
N VAL A 130 5.70 6.68 -6.67
CA VAL A 130 4.31 6.26 -6.89
C VAL A 130 3.71 7.25 -7.87
N ASN A 131 3.51 6.82 -9.13
CA ASN A 131 2.94 7.58 -10.25
C ASN A 131 2.75 9.09 -10.00
N GLY A 132 3.79 9.89 -10.25
CA GLY A 132 3.74 11.36 -10.08
C GLY A 132 4.17 11.89 -8.70
N LEU A 133 4.42 11.03 -7.70
CA LEU A 133 4.86 11.39 -6.35
C LEU A 133 6.25 10.83 -6.00
N SER A 134 6.98 11.60 -5.20
CA SER A 134 8.24 11.26 -4.55
C SER A 134 8.04 11.06 -3.06
N LEU A 135 8.62 10.01 -2.52
CA LEU A 135 8.92 9.95 -1.10
C LEU A 135 10.41 9.67 -0.92
N SER A 136 11.12 10.59 -0.26
CA SER A 136 12.53 10.47 0.08
C SER A 136 12.76 10.86 1.54
N ALA A 137 13.98 10.65 2.04
CA ALA A 137 14.39 11.08 3.39
C ALA A 137 14.26 12.60 3.61
N THR A 138 14.19 13.39 2.54
CA THR A 138 14.10 14.86 2.60
C THR A 138 12.67 15.38 2.49
N GLY A 139 11.69 14.53 2.16
CA GLY A 139 10.29 14.90 2.15
C GLY A 139 9.43 14.21 1.08
N ILE A 140 8.20 14.73 0.97
CA ILE A 140 7.21 14.34 -0.02
C ILE A 140 7.13 15.46 -1.06
N GLN A 141 7.34 15.14 -2.34
CA GLN A 141 7.39 16.12 -3.44
C GLN A 141 6.81 15.54 -4.74
N PRO A 142 6.35 16.35 -5.69
CA PRO A 142 5.95 15.83 -7.00
C PRO A 142 7.15 15.23 -7.76
N ALA A 143 6.86 14.37 -8.73
CA ALA A 143 7.89 13.75 -9.57
C ALA A 143 8.44 14.69 -10.65
N ALA A 144 7.68 15.70 -11.03
CA ALA A 144 8.10 16.76 -11.94
C ALA A 144 7.74 18.13 -11.33
N ASP A 145 8.53 19.15 -11.65
CA ASP A 145 8.30 20.51 -11.18
C ASP A 145 6.97 21.08 -11.73
N GLY A 146 6.25 21.80 -10.88
CA GLY A 146 4.92 22.35 -11.20
C GLY A 146 3.83 21.31 -11.53
N ALA A 147 4.10 20.00 -11.37
CA ALA A 147 3.19 18.94 -11.78
C ALA A 147 2.33 18.41 -10.62
N GLY A 148 1.03 18.23 -10.89
CA GLY A 148 0.08 17.64 -9.95
C GLY A 148 -0.34 18.57 -8.81
N GLY A 149 -1.51 18.30 -8.24
CA GLY A 149 -2.04 19.02 -7.07
C GLY A 149 -1.93 18.20 -5.79
N LEU A 150 -1.88 18.87 -4.64
CA LEU A 150 -2.02 18.23 -3.34
C LEU A 150 -3.51 18.10 -2.98
N GLY A 151 -4.10 16.98 -3.39
CA GLY A 151 -5.54 16.74 -3.27
C GLY A 151 -6.34 17.27 -4.46
N THR A 152 -7.66 17.04 -4.44
CA THR A 152 -8.61 17.47 -5.48
C THR A 152 -9.91 17.99 -4.84
N ALA A 153 -10.81 18.59 -5.62
CA ALA A 153 -12.10 19.05 -5.11
C ALA A 153 -12.93 17.92 -4.45
N SER A 154 -12.78 16.68 -4.91
CA SER A 154 -13.43 15.49 -4.36
C SER A 154 -12.60 14.76 -3.29
N ARG A 155 -11.29 15.03 -3.19
CA ARG A 155 -10.36 14.39 -2.25
C ARG A 155 -9.47 15.43 -1.56
N ARG A 156 -10.06 16.15 -0.61
CA ARG A 156 -9.40 17.22 0.14
C ARG A 156 -8.74 16.67 1.39
N TRP A 157 -7.59 17.24 1.74
CA TRP A 157 -6.96 17.03 3.04
C TRP A 157 -7.83 17.66 4.14
N GLY A 158 -7.90 17.01 5.30
CA GLY A 158 -8.63 17.54 6.45
C GLY A 158 -7.95 18.77 7.03
N ASP A 159 -6.63 18.66 7.26
CA ASP A 159 -5.79 19.70 7.82
C ASP A 159 -4.35 19.55 7.30
N VAL A 160 -3.58 20.63 7.37
CA VAL A 160 -2.12 20.62 7.16
C VAL A 160 -1.46 21.16 8.44
N TRP A 161 -0.62 20.35 9.07
CA TRP A 161 0.18 20.76 10.23
C TRP A 161 1.63 20.99 9.80
N ALA A 162 2.09 22.23 9.92
CA ALA A 162 3.43 22.65 9.53
C ALA A 162 4.01 23.65 10.54
N ALA A 163 5.33 23.64 10.70
CA ALA A 163 6.03 24.58 11.57
C ALA A 163 6.09 26.01 10.97
N ASN A 164 6.17 26.11 9.64
CA ASN A 164 6.20 27.36 8.89
C ASN A 164 5.04 27.38 7.87
N GLY A 165 4.66 28.58 7.43
CA GLY A 165 3.65 28.77 6.38
C GLY A 165 4.10 28.26 4.99
N THR A 166 3.15 28.20 4.05
CA THR A 166 3.42 27.79 2.67
C THR A 166 4.23 28.85 1.92
N ILE A 167 5.21 28.41 1.14
CA ILE A 167 5.98 29.28 0.24
C ILE A 167 5.28 29.32 -1.13
N GLN A 168 4.99 30.51 -1.63
CA GLN A 168 4.43 30.74 -2.96
C GLN A 168 5.47 31.50 -3.80
N THR A 169 6.05 30.84 -4.81
CA THR A 169 7.07 31.45 -5.67
C THR A 169 6.49 32.65 -6.42
N SER A 170 7.09 33.82 -6.24
CA SER A 170 6.60 35.09 -6.78
C SER A 170 7.75 35.93 -7.37
N ASP A 171 8.70 35.27 -8.04
CA ASP A 171 9.82 35.92 -8.73
C ASP A 171 9.32 36.71 -9.95
N ALA A 172 9.93 37.86 -10.24
CA ALA A 172 9.56 38.68 -11.38
C ALA A 172 9.91 38.01 -12.73
N ARG A 173 10.91 37.12 -12.76
CA ARG A 173 11.33 36.38 -13.97
C ARG A 173 10.27 35.38 -14.45
N ASP A 174 9.40 34.95 -13.54
CA ASP A 174 8.36 33.97 -13.80
C ASP A 174 7.00 34.63 -14.09
N LYS A 175 6.98 35.96 -14.29
CA LYS A 175 5.77 36.75 -14.51
C LYS A 175 5.87 37.57 -15.80
N ARG A 176 4.72 37.83 -16.39
CA ARG A 176 4.53 38.76 -17.52
C ARG A 176 3.35 39.68 -17.22
N ASP A 177 3.20 40.73 -18.01
CA ASP A 177 2.04 41.64 -17.93
C ASP A 177 1.85 42.24 -16.52
N VAL A 178 2.97 42.66 -15.90
CA VAL A 178 2.99 43.16 -14.52
C VAL A 178 2.59 44.63 -14.49
N ASP A 179 1.31 44.88 -14.25
CA ASP A 179 0.72 46.21 -14.06
C ASP A 179 0.32 46.48 -12.60
N MET A 180 0.02 47.74 -12.30
CA MET A 180 -0.56 48.12 -11.01
C MET A 180 -1.96 47.53 -10.85
N LEU A 181 -2.33 47.20 -9.61
CA LEU A 181 -3.66 46.69 -9.30
C LEU A 181 -4.74 47.68 -9.77
N PRO A 182 -5.81 47.21 -10.44
CA PRO A 182 -6.93 48.06 -10.84
C PRO A 182 -7.48 48.86 -9.66
N GLU A 183 -7.85 50.12 -9.88
CA GLU A 183 -8.43 50.97 -8.82
C GLU A 183 -9.72 50.37 -8.25
N ALA A 184 -10.46 49.62 -9.08
CA ALA A 184 -11.65 48.89 -8.66
C ALA A 184 -11.39 47.84 -7.56
N LEU A 185 -10.12 47.43 -7.33
CA LEU A 185 -9.73 46.44 -6.33
C LEU A 185 -9.04 47.06 -5.09
N GLY A 186 -9.31 48.33 -4.81
CA GLY A 186 -8.85 49.04 -3.62
C GLY A 186 -9.82 49.01 -2.45
N LEU A 187 -9.93 50.13 -1.73
CA LEU A 187 -10.76 50.29 -0.53
C LEU A 187 -12.23 49.96 -0.79
N GLY A 188 -12.79 50.43 -1.91
CA GLY A 188 -14.19 50.16 -2.26
C GLY A 188 -14.50 48.67 -2.45
N PHE A 189 -13.56 47.90 -3.00
CA PHE A 189 -13.71 46.45 -3.11
C PHE A 189 -13.71 45.78 -1.74
N ILE A 190 -12.75 46.13 -0.87
CA ILE A 190 -12.67 45.59 0.49
C ILE A 190 -13.92 45.93 1.31
N GLU A 191 -14.45 47.15 1.18
CA GLU A 191 -15.71 47.56 1.83
C GLU A 191 -16.94 46.80 1.32
N ALA A 192 -16.91 46.32 0.07
CA ALA A 192 -17.99 45.51 -0.51
C ALA A 192 -17.98 44.04 -0.02
N LEU A 193 -16.85 43.55 0.50
CA LEU A 193 -16.77 42.20 1.05
C LEU A 193 -17.55 42.06 2.35
N LYS A 194 -18.11 40.86 2.58
CA LYS A 194 -18.92 40.56 3.75
C LYS A 194 -18.27 39.46 4.59
N PRO A 195 -17.41 39.81 5.57
CA PRO A 195 -16.89 38.84 6.53
C PRO A 195 -18.02 38.20 7.32
N VAL A 196 -17.99 36.88 7.44
CA VAL A 196 -18.99 36.08 8.16
C VAL A 196 -18.32 35.15 9.16
N VAL A 197 -19.11 34.68 10.12
CA VAL A 197 -18.76 33.55 10.99
C VAL A 197 -19.72 32.41 10.70
N PHE A 198 -19.19 31.21 10.51
CA PHE A 198 -19.97 30.02 10.16
C PHE A 198 -19.50 28.78 10.91
N ARG A 199 -20.36 27.76 10.94
CA ARG A 199 -19.97 26.38 11.25
C ARG A 199 -20.19 25.57 9.99
N PHE A 200 -19.37 24.57 9.75
CA PHE A 200 -19.65 23.59 8.71
C PHE A 200 -20.93 22.81 9.06
N LEU A 201 -21.63 22.34 8.04
CA LEU A 201 -22.78 21.46 8.25
C LEU A 201 -22.32 20.12 8.82
N ASP A 202 -23.11 19.56 9.74
CA ASP A 202 -22.86 18.22 10.26
C ASP A 202 -22.96 17.18 9.14
N GLU A 203 -22.09 16.19 9.20
CA GLU A 203 -22.07 15.08 8.25
C GLU A 203 -22.62 13.84 8.92
N ARG A 204 -23.71 13.29 8.38
CA ARG A 204 -24.28 12.01 8.84
C ARG A 204 -24.50 11.13 7.63
N ARG A 205 -23.64 10.11 7.47
CA ARG A 205 -23.76 9.10 6.42
C ARG A 205 -23.94 7.73 7.09
N PRO A 206 -25.07 7.03 6.89
CA PRO A 206 -25.26 5.69 7.44
C PRO A 206 -24.29 4.70 6.79
N ALA A 207 -24.05 3.58 7.46
CA ALA A 207 -23.24 2.51 6.91
C ALA A 207 -23.90 1.93 5.64
N VAL A 208 -23.08 1.62 4.64
CA VAL A 208 -23.52 0.85 3.47
C VAL A 208 -23.20 -0.61 3.75
N THR A 209 -24.23 -1.46 3.81
CA THR A 209 -24.10 -2.87 4.16
C THR A 209 -24.61 -3.77 3.03
N GLU A 210 -23.96 -4.91 2.84
CA GLU A 210 -24.39 -5.97 1.94
C GLU A 210 -24.57 -7.27 2.72
N THR A 211 -25.72 -7.93 2.55
CA THR A 211 -25.96 -9.25 3.14
C THR A 211 -25.55 -10.33 2.15
N ARG A 212 -24.71 -11.27 2.58
CA ARG A 212 -24.32 -12.43 1.77
C ARG A 212 -24.58 -13.73 2.54
N PRO A 213 -25.04 -14.79 1.86
CA PRO A 213 -25.12 -16.11 2.46
C PRO A 213 -23.71 -16.66 2.67
N VAL A 214 -23.41 -17.07 3.90
CA VAL A 214 -22.15 -17.71 4.28
C VAL A 214 -22.48 -19.07 4.90
N LYS A 215 -21.80 -20.11 4.43
CA LYS A 215 -21.88 -21.44 5.03
C LYS A 215 -21.01 -21.48 6.27
N ARG A 216 -21.61 -21.68 7.44
CA ARG A 216 -20.90 -21.79 8.72
C ARG A 216 -21.07 -23.19 9.28
N PRO A 217 -20.01 -23.83 9.80
CA PRO A 217 -20.14 -25.12 10.44
C PRO A 217 -21.06 -24.98 11.66
N ARG A 218 -22.06 -25.84 11.73
CA ARG A 218 -22.97 -25.91 12.88
C ARG A 218 -22.17 -26.38 14.09
N THR A 219 -22.35 -25.74 15.24
CA THR A 219 -21.60 -26.07 16.46
C THR A 219 -22.52 -26.63 17.54
N VAL A 220 -22.01 -27.61 18.29
CA VAL A 220 -22.67 -28.20 19.45
C VAL A 220 -21.74 -28.08 20.66
N ARG A 221 -22.31 -27.71 21.82
CA ARG A 221 -21.58 -27.72 23.10
C ARG A 221 -21.36 -29.15 23.54
N VAL A 222 -20.10 -29.54 23.69
CA VAL A 222 -19.72 -30.86 24.18
C VAL A 222 -18.88 -30.70 25.44
N THR A 223 -19.18 -31.52 26.44
CA THR A 223 -18.38 -31.66 27.64
C THR A 223 -17.22 -32.61 27.35
N VAL A 224 -15.99 -32.11 27.43
CA VAL A 224 -14.78 -32.88 27.11
C VAL A 224 -13.87 -32.94 28.34
N GLU A 225 -13.40 -34.15 28.65
CA GLU A 225 -12.34 -34.32 29.65
C GLU A 225 -10.99 -34.00 29.02
N ARG A 226 -10.30 -33.01 29.58
CA ARG A 226 -8.96 -32.61 29.18
C ARG A 226 -7.97 -33.02 30.24
N GLU A 227 -6.97 -33.79 29.83
CA GLU A 227 -5.79 -34.02 30.65
C GLU A 227 -4.81 -32.88 30.43
N THR A 228 -4.52 -32.15 31.51
CA THR A 228 -3.48 -31.13 31.54
C THR A 228 -2.41 -31.54 32.55
N VAL A 229 -1.19 -31.05 32.38
CA VAL A 229 -0.11 -31.31 33.33
C VAL A 229 0.07 -30.07 34.18
N ALA A 230 -0.18 -30.19 35.48
CA ALA A 230 0.01 -29.11 36.45
C ALA A 230 1.07 -29.52 37.47
N ASN A 231 1.89 -28.57 37.92
CA ASN A 231 2.78 -28.77 39.05
C ASN A 231 1.97 -28.57 40.34
N ILE A 232 1.74 -29.65 41.09
CA ILE A 232 1.00 -29.64 42.35
C ILE A 232 1.96 -30.17 43.43
N ASP A 233 2.26 -29.32 44.41
CA ASP A 233 3.17 -29.60 45.52
C ASP A 233 4.56 -30.06 45.07
N GLY A 234 5.11 -29.44 44.03
CA GLY A 234 6.45 -29.74 43.52
C GLY A 234 6.55 -30.97 42.61
N LEU A 235 5.43 -31.68 42.37
CA LEU A 235 5.35 -32.84 41.49
C LEU A 235 4.48 -32.52 40.27
N TRP A 236 4.95 -32.87 39.08
CA TRP A 236 4.16 -32.76 37.85
C TRP A 236 3.12 -33.87 37.81
N ARG A 237 1.84 -33.51 37.89
CA ARG A 237 0.71 -34.44 37.90
C ARG A 237 -0.20 -34.19 36.71
N VAL A 238 -0.78 -35.26 36.19
CA VAL A 238 -1.87 -35.18 35.21
C VAL A 238 -3.14 -34.84 35.96
N VAL A 239 -3.76 -33.72 35.61
CA VAL A 239 -5.06 -33.27 36.12
C VAL A 239 -6.07 -33.46 35.01
N ARG A 240 -7.15 -34.17 35.30
CA ARG A 240 -8.33 -34.24 34.44
C ARG A 240 -9.26 -33.12 34.83
N GLU A 241 -9.52 -32.24 33.87
CA GLU A 241 -10.51 -31.18 34.01
C GLU A 241 -11.61 -31.42 32.99
N THR A 242 -12.85 -31.23 33.41
CA THR A 242 -14.01 -31.28 32.54
C THR A 242 -14.28 -29.87 32.02
N VAL A 243 -14.19 -29.66 30.70
CA VAL A 243 -14.38 -28.36 30.07
C VAL A 243 -15.51 -28.46 29.05
N GLU A 244 -16.42 -27.49 29.03
CA GLU A 244 -17.38 -27.33 27.94
C GLU A 244 -16.73 -26.60 26.76
N GLU A 245 -16.78 -27.21 25.58
CA GLU A 245 -16.21 -26.67 24.35
C GLU A 245 -17.24 -26.75 23.21
N ASP A 246 -17.34 -25.68 22.41
CA ASP A 246 -18.11 -25.68 21.17
C ASP A 246 -17.33 -26.44 20.08
N ARG A 247 -17.86 -27.56 19.59
CA ARG A 247 -17.26 -28.34 18.50
C ARG A 247 -18.17 -28.37 17.28
N PRO A 248 -17.63 -28.47 16.05
CA PRO A 248 -18.46 -28.64 14.87
C PRO A 248 -19.28 -29.93 14.99
N GLU A 249 -20.58 -29.84 14.75
CA GLU A 249 -21.47 -30.98 14.61
C GLU A 249 -21.12 -31.69 13.30
N THR A 250 -20.79 -32.97 13.36
CA THR A 250 -20.34 -33.76 12.21
C THR A 250 -21.34 -34.85 11.87
N GLU A 251 -21.36 -35.25 10.59
CA GLU A 251 -21.99 -36.48 10.13
C GLU A 251 -20.94 -37.44 9.55
N THR A 252 -21.18 -38.74 9.69
CA THR A 252 -20.32 -39.78 9.11
C THR A 252 -20.68 -39.97 7.63
N ALA A 253 -19.78 -39.58 6.72
CA ALA A 253 -19.96 -39.73 5.28
C ALA A 253 -19.06 -40.83 4.70
N VAL A 254 -19.58 -41.61 3.75
CA VAL A 254 -18.81 -42.62 3.01
C VAL A 254 -17.96 -41.94 1.93
N LEU A 255 -16.67 -42.31 1.88
CA LEU A 255 -15.73 -41.79 0.90
C LEU A 255 -15.88 -42.53 -0.43
N HIS A 256 -15.97 -41.80 -1.53
CA HIS A 256 -16.12 -42.33 -2.88
C HIS A 256 -14.92 -41.98 -3.77
N ASP A 257 -14.63 -42.79 -4.79
CA ASP A 257 -13.66 -42.50 -5.85
C ASP A 257 -14.20 -41.50 -6.87
N ALA A 258 -13.38 -41.12 -7.87
CA ALA A 258 -13.75 -40.16 -8.91
C ALA A 258 -14.91 -40.64 -9.80
N GLU A 259 -15.17 -41.95 -9.82
CA GLU A 259 -16.27 -42.59 -10.55
C GLU A 259 -17.52 -42.81 -9.67
N GLY A 260 -17.50 -42.35 -8.41
CA GLY A 260 -18.62 -42.41 -7.48
C GLY A 260 -18.80 -43.75 -6.76
N ARG A 261 -17.79 -44.64 -6.78
CA ARG A 261 -17.84 -45.93 -6.07
C ARG A 261 -17.25 -45.79 -4.67
N PRO A 262 -17.79 -46.48 -3.64
CA PRO A 262 -17.27 -46.36 -2.28
C PRO A 262 -15.86 -46.93 -2.19
N LEU A 263 -14.95 -46.17 -1.58
CA LEU A 263 -13.62 -46.64 -1.22
C LEU A 263 -13.75 -47.66 -0.09
N LEU A 264 -13.06 -48.78 -0.20
CA LEU A 264 -13.12 -49.87 0.78
C LEU A 264 -11.81 -49.96 1.57
N ASP A 265 -11.91 -50.31 2.85
CA ASP A 265 -10.78 -50.69 3.69
C ASP A 265 -10.23 -52.06 3.28
N THR A 266 -9.14 -52.49 3.93
CA THR A 266 -8.51 -53.80 3.67
C THR A 266 -9.40 -55.01 4.01
N ALA A 267 -10.51 -54.79 4.71
CA ALA A 267 -11.51 -55.80 5.04
C ALA A 267 -12.75 -55.73 4.13
N GLY A 268 -12.74 -54.88 3.09
CA GLY A 268 -13.84 -54.73 2.14
C GLY A 268 -15.02 -53.89 2.67
N ARG A 269 -14.84 -53.13 3.76
CA ARG A 269 -15.88 -52.24 4.33
C ARG A 269 -15.70 -50.81 3.81
N PRO A 270 -16.78 -50.04 3.61
CA PRO A 270 -16.67 -48.65 3.17
C PRO A 270 -15.85 -47.80 4.15
N LEU A 271 -14.91 -47.02 3.61
CA LEU A 271 -14.17 -45.99 4.32
C LEU A 271 -15.10 -44.80 4.60
N THR A 272 -15.11 -44.33 5.84
CA THR A 272 -15.94 -43.19 6.27
C THR A 272 -15.09 -42.07 6.85
N ALA A 273 -15.56 -40.84 6.73
CA ALA A 273 -14.97 -39.68 7.38
C ALA A 273 -16.05 -38.84 8.08
N GLU A 274 -15.68 -38.21 9.19
CA GLU A 274 -16.52 -37.20 9.86
C GLU A 274 -16.44 -35.89 9.08
N VAL A 275 -17.58 -35.44 8.55
CA VAL A 275 -17.68 -34.20 7.79
C VAL A 275 -18.55 -33.21 8.58
N PRO A 276 -18.12 -31.95 8.76
CA PRO A 276 -18.92 -30.97 9.48
C PRO A 276 -20.21 -30.64 8.73
N LEU A 277 -21.30 -30.54 9.47
CA LEU A 277 -22.58 -30.02 8.99
C LEU A 277 -22.50 -28.49 8.91
N PHE A 278 -23.09 -27.90 7.88
CA PHE A 278 -23.09 -26.46 7.65
C PHE A 278 -24.52 -25.91 7.65
N ASP A 279 -24.71 -24.78 8.32
CA ASP A 279 -25.92 -23.98 8.21
C ASP A 279 -25.67 -22.82 7.23
N GLU A 280 -26.71 -22.44 6.47
CA GLU A 280 -26.70 -21.21 5.68
C GLU A 280 -27.05 -20.05 6.61
N ALA A 281 -26.06 -19.19 6.88
CA ALA A 281 -26.23 -18.00 7.69
C ALA A 281 -26.12 -16.76 6.81
N GLU A 282 -26.95 -15.76 7.07
CA GLU A 282 -26.80 -14.44 6.48
C GLU A 282 -25.75 -13.65 7.27
N GLU A 283 -24.71 -13.20 6.59
CA GLU A 283 -23.71 -12.30 7.17
C GLU A 283 -23.82 -10.92 6.53
N THR A 284 -24.04 -9.90 7.36
CA THR A 284 -24.04 -8.50 6.93
C THR A 284 -22.62 -7.97 6.98
N ILE A 285 -22.07 -7.65 5.80
CA ILE A 285 -20.75 -7.07 5.66
C ILE A 285 -20.91 -5.56 5.51
N VAL A 286 -20.19 -4.79 6.34
CA VAL A 286 -20.12 -3.34 6.23
C VAL A 286 -19.15 -2.99 5.09
N LEU A 287 -19.69 -2.55 3.95
CA LEU A 287 -18.89 -2.10 2.80
C LEU A 287 -18.30 -0.70 3.03
N THR A 288 -19.05 0.16 3.70
CA THR A 288 -18.60 1.51 4.05
C THR A 288 -19.10 1.83 5.45
N PRO A 289 -18.22 2.17 6.40
CA PRO A 289 -18.63 2.47 7.77
C PRO A 289 -19.49 3.74 7.81
N ALA A 290 -20.36 3.83 8.81
CA ALA A 290 -21.09 5.06 9.07
C ALA A 290 -20.11 6.18 9.43
N VAL A 291 -20.38 7.40 8.93
CA VAL A 291 -19.60 8.60 9.26
C VAL A 291 -20.53 9.58 9.95
N GLU A 292 -20.20 9.95 11.18
CA GLU A 292 -20.82 11.05 11.92
C GLU A 292 -19.75 12.08 12.27
N ARG A 293 -19.85 13.28 11.69
CA ARG A 293 -18.98 14.42 12.01
C ARG A 293 -19.83 15.61 12.43
N VAL A 294 -19.65 16.03 13.68
CA VAL A 294 -20.35 17.19 14.24
C VAL A 294 -19.40 18.38 14.30
N HIS A 295 -19.78 19.49 13.67
CA HIS A 295 -18.94 20.68 13.53
C HIS A 295 -19.33 21.76 14.55
N ARG A 296 -18.65 21.77 15.71
CA ARG A 296 -19.00 22.67 16.83
C ARG A 296 -18.31 24.04 16.78
N ARG A 297 -17.09 24.09 16.22
CA ARG A 297 -16.25 25.30 16.22
C ARG A 297 -16.79 26.33 15.22
N LEU A 298 -16.73 27.60 15.62
CA LEU A 298 -16.98 28.72 14.72
C LEU A 298 -15.72 29.03 13.91
N HIS A 299 -15.91 29.30 12.62
CA HIS A 299 -14.88 29.70 11.67
C HIS A 299 -15.23 31.10 11.15
N ALA A 300 -14.25 31.98 11.06
CA ALA A 300 -14.41 33.28 10.41
C ALA A 300 -13.87 33.21 8.98
N GLY A 301 -14.54 33.87 8.04
CA GLY A 301 -14.10 33.88 6.64
C GLY A 301 -15.05 34.62 5.72
N LEU A 302 -14.97 34.31 4.44
CA LEU A 302 -15.82 34.88 3.38
C LEU A 302 -16.58 33.76 2.66
N LEU A 303 -17.77 34.08 2.15
CA LEU A 303 -18.49 33.19 1.24
C LEU A 303 -18.02 33.42 -0.19
N ALA A 304 -17.73 32.33 -0.91
CA ALA A 304 -17.23 32.41 -2.28
C ALA A 304 -18.20 33.15 -3.23
N GLN A 305 -19.51 32.99 -3.01
CA GLN A 305 -20.56 33.65 -3.78
C GLN A 305 -20.56 35.17 -3.60
N ASP A 306 -20.40 35.66 -2.37
CA ASP A 306 -20.33 37.09 -2.08
C ASP A 306 -19.07 37.72 -2.68
N VAL A 307 -17.93 37.02 -2.61
CA VAL A 307 -16.68 37.47 -3.25
C VAL A 307 -16.84 37.51 -4.76
N LYS A 308 -17.46 36.49 -5.37
CA LYS A 308 -17.75 36.49 -6.81
C LYS A 308 -18.61 37.70 -7.20
N ALA A 309 -19.67 37.97 -6.47
CA ALA A 309 -20.53 39.13 -6.73
C ALA A 309 -19.77 40.46 -6.62
N ALA A 310 -18.84 40.59 -5.67
CA ALA A 310 -17.99 41.77 -5.54
C ALA A 310 -17.00 41.92 -6.73
N LEU A 311 -16.40 40.81 -7.19
CA LEU A 311 -15.56 40.79 -8.38
C LEU A 311 -16.34 41.16 -9.65
N ASP A 312 -17.54 40.59 -9.83
CA ASP A 312 -18.44 40.90 -10.94
C ASP A 312 -18.84 42.39 -10.94
N ALA A 313 -19.13 42.96 -9.77
CA ALA A 313 -19.47 44.38 -9.62
C ALA A 313 -18.26 45.31 -9.88
N ALA A 314 -17.06 44.86 -9.53
CA ALA A 314 -15.81 45.55 -9.87
C ALA A 314 -15.44 45.41 -11.36
N GLY A 315 -16.07 44.47 -12.08
CA GLY A 315 -15.77 44.18 -13.48
C GLY A 315 -14.39 43.55 -13.68
N VAL A 316 -13.87 42.82 -12.67
CA VAL A 316 -12.53 42.21 -12.72
C VAL A 316 -12.61 40.71 -12.55
N ASP A 317 -11.84 39.99 -13.37
CA ASP A 317 -11.62 38.55 -13.24
C ASP A 317 -10.26 38.29 -12.56
N LEU A 318 -10.26 37.56 -11.44
CA LEU A 318 -9.08 37.28 -10.62
C LEU A 318 -9.04 35.81 -10.20
N GLY A 319 -7.82 35.25 -10.13
CA GLY A 319 -7.55 33.89 -9.64
C GLY A 319 -7.97 33.63 -8.19
N LEU A 320 -8.33 34.67 -7.45
CA LEU A 320 -8.91 34.64 -6.11
C LEU A 320 -10.12 33.71 -6.02
N PHE A 321 -10.99 33.72 -7.02
CA PHE A 321 -12.18 32.88 -7.08
C PHE A 321 -11.90 31.59 -7.85
N ILE A 322 -12.32 30.46 -7.30
CA ILE A 322 -12.21 29.15 -7.95
C ILE A 322 -13.61 28.57 -8.09
N GLU A 323 -13.92 28.14 -9.31
CA GLU A 323 -15.05 27.25 -9.60
C GLU A 323 -14.51 25.94 -10.17
N ASP A 324 -14.74 24.85 -9.44
CA ASP A 324 -14.42 23.51 -9.92
C ASP A 324 -15.56 23.02 -10.82
N THR A 325 -15.31 22.95 -12.12
CA THR A 325 -16.32 22.64 -13.14
C THR A 325 -16.83 21.20 -13.06
N GLU A 326 -16.06 20.28 -12.47
CA GLU A 326 -16.46 18.88 -12.33
C GLU A 326 -17.46 18.68 -11.18
N THR A 327 -17.25 19.36 -10.06
CA THR A 327 -18.04 19.20 -8.84
C THR A 327 -19.02 20.34 -8.58
N GLY A 328 -18.92 21.44 -9.34
CA GLY A 328 -19.66 22.70 -9.12
C GLY A 328 -19.29 23.40 -7.82
N ARG A 329 -18.16 23.03 -7.19
CA ARG A 329 -17.75 23.58 -5.90
C ARG A 329 -17.05 24.92 -6.10
N LEU A 330 -17.41 25.88 -5.25
CA LEU A 330 -16.79 27.18 -5.20
C LEU A 330 -15.74 27.24 -4.10
N GLY A 331 -14.62 27.93 -4.35
CA GLY A 331 -13.51 28.09 -3.43
C GLY A 331 -12.87 29.48 -3.53
N LEU A 332 -12.05 29.80 -2.54
CA LEU A 332 -11.34 31.08 -2.45
C LEU A 332 -9.86 30.86 -2.13
N ARG A 333 -8.98 31.55 -2.86
CA ARG A 333 -7.56 31.69 -2.52
C ARG A 333 -7.38 32.91 -1.63
N HIS A 334 -7.53 32.71 -0.32
CA HIS A 334 -7.53 33.82 0.64
C HIS A 334 -6.27 34.68 0.58
N ASP A 335 -5.11 34.11 0.23
CA ASP A 335 -3.86 34.86 0.08
C ASP A 335 -3.90 35.89 -1.07
N GLU A 336 -4.73 35.69 -2.09
CA GLU A 336 -4.89 36.67 -3.18
C GLU A 336 -5.65 37.94 -2.73
N LEU A 337 -6.30 37.93 -1.56
CA LEU A 337 -6.90 39.14 -0.96
C LEU A 337 -5.85 40.10 -0.36
N LEU A 338 -4.61 39.64 -0.16
CA LEU A 338 -3.57 40.46 0.47
C LEU A 338 -3.25 41.70 -0.37
N ALA A 339 -3.18 41.59 -1.70
CA ALA A 339 -2.87 42.75 -2.55
C ALA A 339 -4.00 43.81 -2.56
N PRO A 340 -5.30 43.45 -2.73
CA PRO A 340 -6.41 44.38 -2.51
C PRO A 340 -6.43 45.01 -1.11
N LEU A 341 -6.14 44.23 -0.05
CA LEU A 341 -6.05 44.76 1.32
C LEU A 341 -4.93 45.79 1.47
N ILE A 342 -3.75 45.53 0.93
CA ILE A 342 -2.62 46.48 0.94
C ILE A 342 -3.04 47.77 0.22
N ARG A 343 -3.67 47.67 -0.95
CA ARG A 343 -4.15 48.82 -1.72
C ARG A 343 -5.18 49.63 -0.93
N ALA A 344 -6.16 48.97 -0.33
CA ALA A 344 -7.17 49.61 0.50
C ALA A 344 -6.56 50.39 1.68
N VAL A 345 -5.55 49.81 2.34
CA VAL A 345 -4.83 50.48 3.44
C VAL A 345 -4.05 51.70 2.93
N GLN A 346 -3.42 51.62 1.76
CA GLN A 346 -2.73 52.76 1.14
C GLN A 346 -3.69 53.92 0.83
N GLU A 347 -4.86 53.61 0.26
CA GLU A 347 -5.90 54.60 -0.03
C GLU A 347 -6.46 55.23 1.24
N LEU A 348 -6.74 54.41 2.26
CA LEU A 348 -7.20 54.89 3.56
C LEU A 348 -6.16 55.81 4.23
N ALA A 349 -4.88 55.43 4.21
CA ALA A 349 -3.80 56.26 4.74
C ALA A 349 -3.67 57.61 4.01
N GLY A 350 -3.88 57.61 2.67
CA GLY A 350 -3.95 58.84 1.89
C GLY A 350 -5.09 59.76 2.34
N ARG A 351 -6.29 59.21 2.54
CA ARG A 351 -7.45 59.96 3.03
C ARG A 351 -7.23 60.54 4.42
N VAL A 352 -6.63 59.77 5.34
CA VAL A 352 -6.31 60.24 6.69
C VAL A 352 -5.34 61.42 6.64
N ARG A 353 -4.24 61.32 5.87
CA ARG A 353 -3.29 62.43 5.73
C ARG A 353 -3.93 63.69 5.16
N ALA A 354 -4.85 63.54 4.20
CA ALA A 354 -5.58 64.67 3.64
C ALA A 354 -6.51 65.33 4.68
N LEU A 355 -7.14 64.54 5.56
CA LEU A 355 -7.97 65.04 6.65
C LEU A 355 -7.14 65.71 7.76
N GLU A 356 -5.97 65.18 8.08
CA GLU A 356 -5.07 65.75 9.10
C GLU A 356 -4.38 67.04 8.64
N ALA A 357 -4.31 67.27 7.33
CA ALA A 357 -3.74 68.48 6.74
C ALA A 357 -4.77 69.61 6.50
N ALA A 358 -6.05 69.31 6.67
CA ALA A 358 -7.16 70.26 6.57
C ALA A 358 -7.46 70.90 7.94
#